data_AF-A0A3L6TBI2-F1
#
_entry.id   AF-A0A3L6TBI2-F1
#
_cell.length_a   1.000
_cell.length_b   1.000
_cell.length_c   1.000
_cell.angle_alpha   90.00
_cell.angle_beta   90.00
_cell.angle_gamma   90.00
#
_symmetry.space_group_name_H-M   'P 1'
#
loop_
_entity.id
_entity.type
_entity.pdbx_description
1 polymer ?
#
loop_
_entity_poly.entity_id
_entity_poly.type
_entity_poly.pdbx_seq_one_letter_code
_entity_poly.pdbx_strand_id
1 'polypeptide(L)'
;MAGATPPAGQPTSWSEIPRDLAGMVLRLLPACADRARFAAVCPQWRAAARQLHLPPPLPLLALPDGTFYSLPYGKPFRFPGFGCVGYKRAAFGSWLVFPRDNGCFLVDPFAGATVKLPALSSVRLRPLNAADKFVKYQDHVTPNGKHYVTWLGIRAPSMCPH
;
A
#
# COMPACT_ATOMS: atom_id res chain seq x y z
N MET A 1 21.26 57.14 10.96
CA MET A 1 20.77 55.79 11.28
C MET A 1 19.58 55.49 10.38
N ALA A 2 19.82 55.02 9.15
CA ALA A 2 18.75 54.69 8.22
C ALA A 2 18.36 53.22 8.43
N GLY A 3 17.11 52.97 8.80
CA GLY A 3 16.55 51.63 8.91
C GLY A 3 16.48 50.99 7.54
N ALA A 4 17.12 49.82 7.39
CA ALA A 4 17.06 49.03 6.18
C ALA A 4 15.67 48.37 6.07
N THR A 5 14.88 48.82 5.11
CA THR A 5 13.66 48.14 4.65
C THR A 5 14.05 46.75 4.13
N PRO A 6 13.44 45.65 4.60
CA PRO A 6 13.74 44.32 4.06
C PRO A 6 13.31 44.27 2.58
N PRO A 7 14.08 43.61 1.70
CA PRO A 7 13.76 43.57 0.28
C PRO A 7 12.43 42.85 0.06
N ALA A 8 11.48 43.55 -0.55
CA ALA A 8 10.24 42.95 -1.03
C ALA A 8 10.57 41.92 -2.12
N GLY A 9 10.15 40.66 -1.90
CA GLY A 9 10.12 39.66 -2.98
C GLY A 9 10.88 38.36 -2.74
N GLN A 10 11.10 37.91 -1.50
CA GLN A 10 11.37 36.49 -1.31
C GLN A 10 10.07 35.70 -1.47
N PRO A 11 10.02 34.67 -2.34
CA PRO A 11 8.84 33.83 -2.43
C PRO A 11 8.61 33.15 -1.08
N THR A 12 7.40 33.31 -0.54
CA THR A 12 6.96 32.68 0.70
C THR A 12 7.29 31.20 0.66
N SER A 13 8.05 30.73 1.65
CA SER A 13 8.47 29.34 1.70
C SER A 13 7.25 28.45 1.94
N TRP A 14 7.17 27.29 1.29
CA TRP A 14 6.08 26.33 1.56
C TRP A 14 6.03 25.92 3.05
N SER A 15 7.15 26.03 3.76
CA SER A 15 7.21 25.81 5.22
C SER A 15 6.52 26.91 6.04
N GLU A 16 6.28 28.10 5.49
CA GLU A 16 5.62 29.19 6.22
C GLU A 16 4.09 29.03 6.24
N ILE A 17 3.53 28.10 5.47
CA ILE A 17 2.09 27.83 5.47
C ILE A 17 1.67 27.26 6.84
N PRO A 18 0.68 27.89 7.51
CA PRO A 18 0.12 27.38 8.77
C PRO A 18 -0.35 25.93 8.64
N ARG A 19 -0.13 25.14 9.69
CA ARG A 19 -0.50 23.71 9.71
C ARG A 19 -1.98 23.48 9.44
N ASP A 20 -2.84 24.38 9.89
CA ASP A 20 -4.28 24.27 9.70
C ASP A 20 -4.67 24.40 8.22
N LEU A 21 -4.05 25.35 7.49
CA LEU A 21 -4.25 25.51 6.04
C LEU A 21 -3.72 24.28 5.28
N ALA A 22 -2.52 23.83 5.62
CA ALA A 22 -1.94 22.59 5.10
C ALA A 22 -2.89 21.39 5.33
N GLY A 23 -3.50 21.31 6.52
CA GLY A 23 -4.47 20.28 6.84
C GLY A 23 -5.76 20.36 6.04
N MET A 24 -6.26 21.57 5.76
CA MET A 24 -7.41 21.76 4.88
C MET A 24 -7.12 21.31 3.46
N VAL A 25 -5.97 21.69 2.89
CA VAL A 25 -5.55 21.21 1.56
C VAL A 25 -5.48 19.69 1.54
N LEU A 26 -4.86 19.08 2.55
CA LEU A 26 -4.72 17.63 2.61
C LEU A 26 -6.06 16.88 2.68
N ARG A 27 -7.06 17.42 3.37
CA ARG A 27 -8.42 16.85 3.41
C ARG A 27 -9.12 16.85 2.06
N LEU A 28 -8.74 17.77 1.17
CA LEU A 28 -9.25 17.85 -0.20
C LEU A 28 -8.55 16.89 -1.17
N LEU A 29 -7.53 16.14 -0.72
CA LEU A 29 -6.80 15.18 -1.55
C LEU A 29 -7.34 13.76 -1.32
N PRO A 30 -8.21 13.24 -2.20
CA PRO A 30 -8.83 11.93 -2.00
C PRO A 30 -7.89 10.78 -2.40
N ALA A 31 -6.92 11.01 -3.29
CA ALA A 31 -6.01 9.99 -3.79
C ALA A 31 -4.76 9.83 -2.89
N CYS A 32 -4.34 8.58 -2.63
CA CYS A 32 -3.10 8.28 -1.90
C CYS A 32 -1.87 8.97 -2.51
N ALA A 33 -1.78 9.03 -3.84
CA ALA A 33 -0.66 9.63 -4.55
C ALA A 33 -0.50 11.12 -4.23
N ASP A 34 -1.62 11.85 -4.19
CA ASP A 34 -1.60 13.28 -3.94
C ASP A 34 -1.29 13.58 -2.46
N ARG A 35 -1.79 12.74 -1.54
CA ARG A 35 -1.38 12.80 -0.13
C ARG A 35 0.12 12.54 0.06
N ALA A 36 0.70 11.61 -0.72
CA ALA A 36 2.14 11.36 -0.70
C ALA A 36 2.94 12.54 -1.25
N ARG A 37 2.50 13.13 -2.37
CA ARG A 37 3.11 14.34 -2.96
C ARG A 37 3.05 15.52 -1.99
N PHE A 38 1.93 15.70 -1.31
CA PHE A 38 1.77 16.70 -0.25
C PHE A 38 2.82 16.50 0.86
N ALA A 39 2.99 15.27 1.34
CA ALA A 39 3.99 14.94 2.37
C ALA A 39 5.46 15.03 1.88
N ALA A 40 5.68 15.12 0.56
CA ALA A 40 6.99 15.25 -0.05
C ALA A 40 7.45 16.72 -0.21
N VAL A 41 6.56 17.70 -0.04
CA VAL A 41 6.87 19.14 -0.21
C VAL A 41 7.97 19.60 0.76
N CYS A 42 7.75 19.42 2.06
CA CYS A 42 8.73 19.73 3.09
C CYS A 42 8.45 18.96 4.40
N PRO A 43 9.38 18.95 5.38
CA PRO A 43 9.17 18.26 6.66
C PRO A 43 7.93 18.72 7.43
N GLN A 44 7.55 20.00 7.34
CA GLN A 44 6.37 20.53 8.03
C GLN A 44 5.06 19.98 7.45
N TRP A 45 4.95 19.90 6.13
CA TRP A 45 3.79 19.31 5.47
C TRP A 45 3.69 17.81 5.74
N ARG A 46 4.84 17.11 5.77
CA ARG A 46 4.90 15.72 6.19
C ARG A 46 4.40 15.52 7.62
N ALA A 47 4.78 16.42 8.54
CA ALA A 47 4.32 16.35 9.93
C ALA A 47 2.81 16.58 10.02
N ALA A 48 2.26 17.57 9.30
CA ALA A 48 0.82 17.78 9.22
C ALA A 48 0.11 16.52 8.71
N ALA A 49 0.61 15.91 7.63
CA ALA A 49 0.01 14.72 7.05
C ALA A 49 -0.04 13.51 7.97
N ARG A 50 0.87 13.42 8.95
CA ARG A 50 0.89 12.34 9.95
C ARG A 50 -0.02 12.60 11.15
N GLN A 51 -0.31 13.86 11.45
CA GLN A 51 -1.07 14.25 12.64
C GLN A 51 -2.59 14.33 12.40
N LEU A 52 -3.00 14.48 11.14
CA LEU A 52 -4.40 14.66 10.77
C LEU A 52 -5.10 13.32 10.54
N HIS A 53 -6.27 13.16 11.18
CA HIS A 53 -7.21 12.12 10.79
C HIS A 53 -7.85 12.51 9.46
N LEU A 54 -7.63 11.67 8.44
CA LEU A 54 -8.12 11.88 7.08
C LEU A 54 -9.23 10.88 6.76
N PRO A 55 -10.17 11.25 5.87
CA PRO A 55 -11.09 10.27 5.31
C PRO A 55 -10.31 9.16 4.59
N PRO A 56 -10.87 7.93 4.50
CA PRO A 56 -10.26 6.85 3.73
C PRO A 56 -9.90 7.33 2.31
N PRO A 57 -8.70 7.00 1.81
CA PRO A 57 -8.33 7.37 0.45
C PRO A 57 -9.14 6.57 -0.57
N LEU A 58 -9.19 7.06 -1.80
CA LEU A 58 -9.78 6.33 -2.92
C LEU A 58 -9.12 4.96 -3.11
N PRO A 59 -9.89 3.95 -3.57
CA PRO A 59 -9.34 2.65 -3.89
C PRO A 59 -8.21 2.77 -4.91
N LEU A 60 -7.11 2.08 -4.63
CA LEU A 60 -5.92 2.09 -5.44
C LEU A 60 -5.74 0.72 -6.10
N LEU A 61 -5.64 0.70 -7.42
CA LEU A 61 -5.21 -0.48 -8.16
C LEU A 61 -3.72 -0.35 -8.45
N ALA A 62 -2.93 -1.26 -7.89
CA ALA A 62 -1.56 -1.47 -8.30
C ALA A 62 -1.52 -2.56 -9.38
N LEU A 63 -0.66 -2.43 -10.38
CA LEU A 63 -0.37 -3.45 -11.37
C LEU A 63 1.08 -3.97 -11.21
N PRO A 64 1.34 -5.27 -11.41
CA PRO A 64 2.67 -5.85 -11.20
C PRO A 64 3.81 -5.25 -12.05
N ASP A 65 3.49 -4.46 -13.07
CA ASP A 65 4.43 -3.67 -13.89
C ASP A 65 4.87 -2.36 -13.20
N GLY A 66 4.39 -2.11 -11.98
CA GLY A 66 4.65 -0.92 -11.19
C GLY A 66 3.74 0.27 -11.51
N THR A 67 2.70 0.08 -12.32
CA THR A 67 1.73 1.12 -12.66
C THR A 67 0.61 1.18 -11.62
N PHE A 68 0.21 2.38 -11.20
CA PHE A 68 -0.86 2.60 -10.22
C PHE A 68 -2.01 3.43 -10.79
N TYR A 69 -3.24 3.11 -10.38
CA TYR A 69 -4.47 3.84 -10.72
C TYR A 69 -5.25 4.17 -9.46
N SER A 70 -5.67 5.43 -9.33
CA SER A 70 -6.67 5.84 -8.34
C SER A 70 -8.05 5.65 -8.96
N LEU A 71 -8.88 4.76 -8.43
CA LEU A 71 -10.23 4.54 -8.95
C LEU A 71 -11.19 5.64 -8.44
N PRO A 72 -12.22 6.05 -9.22
CA PRO A 72 -12.60 5.49 -10.53
C PRO A 72 -11.97 6.17 -11.77
N TYR A 73 -11.31 7.32 -11.66
CA TYR A 73 -10.92 8.14 -12.84
C TYR A 73 -9.45 8.60 -12.88
N GLY A 74 -8.56 7.92 -12.16
CA GLY A 74 -7.17 8.32 -12.00
C GLY A 74 -6.31 8.04 -13.23
N LYS A 75 -5.53 9.04 -13.65
CA LYS A 75 -4.43 8.85 -14.60
C LYS A 75 -3.42 7.85 -14.03
N PRO A 76 -2.83 6.97 -14.86
CA PRO A 76 -1.77 6.09 -14.40
C PRO A 76 -0.58 6.91 -13.91
N PHE A 77 0.04 6.47 -12.82
CA PHE A 77 1.26 7.06 -12.31
C PHE A 77 2.22 5.98 -11.80
N ARG A 78 3.50 6.36 -11.68
CA ARG A 78 4.59 5.53 -11.17
C ARG A 78 5.41 6.32 -10.15
N PHE A 79 5.96 5.64 -9.16
CA PHE A 79 6.88 6.25 -8.21
C PHE A 79 8.33 6.13 -8.71
N PRO A 80 9.04 7.25 -8.98
CA PRO A 80 10.44 7.20 -9.39
C PRO A 80 11.32 6.59 -8.30
N GLY A 81 12.30 5.78 -8.69
CA GLY A 81 13.24 5.14 -7.75
C GLY A 81 12.70 3.94 -6.98
N PHE A 82 11.38 3.73 -6.98
CA PHE A 82 10.77 2.58 -6.28
C PHE A 82 10.53 1.36 -7.18
N GLY A 83 10.81 1.43 -8.49
CA GLY A 83 10.95 0.28 -9.40
C GLY A 83 10.01 -0.89 -9.10
N CYS A 84 8.71 -0.62 -8.87
CA CYS A 84 7.74 -1.54 -8.28
C CYS A 84 7.33 -2.69 -9.22
N VAL A 85 8.23 -3.15 -10.08
CA VAL A 85 8.01 -4.25 -10.99
C VAL A 85 8.21 -5.55 -10.20
N GLY A 86 7.23 -6.45 -10.28
CA GLY A 86 7.36 -7.81 -9.74
C GLY A 86 6.92 -8.00 -8.29
N TYR A 87 6.12 -7.11 -7.70
CA TYR A 87 5.45 -7.44 -6.43
C TYR A 87 4.47 -8.61 -6.62
N LYS A 88 4.29 -9.44 -5.59
CA LYS A 88 3.35 -10.59 -5.60
C LYS A 88 1.93 -10.10 -5.25
N ARG A 89 0.87 -10.77 -5.74
CA ARG A 89 -0.57 -10.40 -5.64
C ARG A 89 -1.14 -10.06 -4.24
N ALA A 90 -0.35 -10.03 -3.18
CA ALA A 90 -0.76 -9.65 -1.84
C ALA A 90 -0.43 -8.18 -1.56
N ALA A 91 -1.46 -7.41 -1.20
CA ALA A 91 -1.34 -6.04 -0.72
C ALA A 91 -2.20 -5.88 0.56
N PHE A 92 -1.74 -5.04 1.48
CA PHE A 92 -2.50 -4.66 2.69
C PHE A 92 -2.39 -3.15 2.90
N GLY A 93 -3.51 -2.44 2.71
CA GLY A 93 -3.49 -0.97 2.69
C GLY A 93 -2.56 -0.44 1.58
N SER A 94 -1.57 0.37 1.96
CA SER A 94 -0.52 0.89 1.07
C SER A 94 0.67 -0.05 0.88
N TRP A 95 0.74 -1.17 1.60
CA TRP A 95 1.89 -2.06 1.60
C TRP A 95 1.80 -3.13 0.52
N LEU A 96 2.89 -3.29 -0.23
CA LEU A 96 3.08 -4.25 -1.30
C LEU A 96 4.17 -5.27 -0.92
N VAL A 97 3.95 -6.55 -1.26
CA VAL A 97 4.90 -7.63 -0.96
C VAL A 97 5.85 -7.87 -2.13
N PHE A 98 7.15 -7.71 -1.89
CA PHE A 98 8.22 -7.99 -2.85
C PHE A 98 9.07 -9.19 -2.40
N PRO A 99 9.16 -10.26 -3.20
CA PRO A 99 10.19 -11.28 -3.00
C PRO A 99 11.54 -10.75 -3.51
N ARG A 100 12.61 -11.01 -2.76
CA ARG A 100 14.00 -10.88 -3.21
C ARG A 100 14.78 -12.13 -2.82
N ASP A 101 16.01 -12.26 -3.30
CA ASP A 101 16.81 -13.47 -3.18
C ASP A 101 16.95 -13.99 -1.75
N ASN A 102 16.90 -13.10 -0.74
CA ASN A 102 17.09 -13.44 0.67
C ASN A 102 15.87 -13.14 1.56
N GLY A 103 14.65 -13.14 1.00
CA GLY A 103 13.39 -13.05 1.76
C GLY A 103 12.30 -12.20 1.11
N CYS A 104 11.30 -11.84 1.91
CA CYS A 104 10.20 -10.98 1.47
C CYS A 104 10.26 -9.62 2.16
N PHE A 105 9.84 -8.58 1.44
CA PHE A 105 9.83 -7.21 1.92
C PHE A 105 8.43 -6.63 1.73
N LEU A 106 7.93 -5.97 2.77
CA LEU A 106 6.78 -5.07 2.67
C LEU A 106 7.30 -3.69 2.31
N VAL A 107 6.69 -3.11 1.30
CA VAL A 107 7.06 -1.80 0.76
C VAL A 107 5.84 -0.92 0.73
N ASP A 108 5.93 0.27 1.32
CA ASP A 108 4.96 1.34 1.11
C ASP A 108 5.59 2.38 0.16
N PRO A 109 5.18 2.42 -1.12
CA PRO A 109 5.73 3.36 -2.09
C PRO A 109 5.26 4.81 -1.86
N PHE A 110 4.21 5.02 -1.07
CA PHE A 110 3.67 6.35 -0.74
C PHE A 110 4.43 6.98 0.43
N ALA A 111 4.73 6.18 1.44
CA ALA A 111 5.49 6.61 2.61
C ALA A 111 7.01 6.49 2.42
N GLY A 112 7.46 5.76 1.39
CA GLY A 112 8.87 5.41 1.19
C GLY A 112 9.39 4.46 2.27
N ALA A 113 8.51 3.69 2.90
CA ALA A 113 8.85 2.80 3.99
C ALA A 113 9.09 1.37 3.49
N THR A 114 10.06 0.68 4.08
CA THR A 114 10.38 -0.73 3.76
C THR A 114 10.58 -1.51 5.04
N VAL A 115 9.94 -2.68 5.13
CA VAL A 115 10.04 -3.60 6.25
C VAL A 115 10.41 -4.98 5.73
N LYS A 116 11.48 -5.58 6.26
CA LYS A 116 11.83 -6.97 5.95
C LYS A 116 10.88 -7.89 6.71
N LEU A 117 10.18 -8.77 6.00
CA LEU A 117 9.36 -9.80 6.62
C LEU A 117 10.26 -10.88 7.24
N PRO A 118 9.80 -11.55 8.32
CA PRO A 118 10.43 -12.76 8.81
C PRO A 118 10.57 -13.79 7.68
N ALA A 119 11.58 -14.66 7.78
CA ALA A 119 11.76 -15.73 6.81
C ALA A 119 10.46 -16.53 6.70
N LEU A 120 9.99 -16.84 5.49
CA LEU A 120 8.74 -17.61 5.32
C LEU A 120 8.82 -19.00 5.96
N SER A 121 10.03 -19.52 6.18
CA SER A 121 10.28 -20.74 6.98
C SER A 121 9.83 -20.62 8.43
N SER A 122 9.78 -19.41 9.00
CA SER A 122 9.26 -19.18 10.36
C SER A 122 7.74 -19.01 10.39
N VAL A 123 7.08 -18.89 9.22
CA VAL A 123 5.63 -18.72 9.13
C VAL A 123 4.98 -20.09 8.97
N ARG A 124 4.44 -20.63 10.07
CA ARG A 124 3.68 -21.88 10.05
C ARG A 124 2.30 -21.62 9.43
N LEU A 125 2.16 -21.90 8.14
CA LEU A 125 0.87 -21.76 7.42
C LEU A 125 -0.21 -22.76 7.88
N ARG A 126 0.17 -23.72 8.75
CA ARG A 126 -0.76 -24.65 9.37
C ARG A 126 -0.96 -24.32 10.85
N PRO A 127 -2.22 -24.07 11.27
CA PRO A 127 -2.59 -24.20 12.68
C PRO A 127 -2.20 -25.59 13.19
N LEU A 128 -1.82 -25.71 14.48
CA LEU A 128 -1.40 -26.99 15.09
C LEU A 128 -2.42 -28.13 14.87
N ASN A 129 -3.68 -27.77 14.69
CA ASN A 129 -4.81 -28.71 14.65
C ASN A 129 -5.29 -28.99 13.21
N ALA A 130 -4.58 -28.50 12.19
CA ALA A 130 -4.94 -28.74 10.80
C ALA A 130 -4.58 -30.18 10.42
N ALA A 131 -5.60 -31.03 10.27
CA ALA A 131 -5.43 -32.41 9.87
C ALA A 131 -4.68 -32.53 8.52
N ASP A 132 -3.82 -33.55 8.41
CA ASP A 132 -3.04 -33.94 7.23
C ASP A 132 -3.89 -34.43 6.03
N LYS A 133 -5.06 -33.85 5.81
CA LYS A 133 -5.83 -34.09 4.58
C LYS A 133 -5.29 -33.16 3.49
N PHE A 134 -4.01 -33.35 3.15
CA PHE A 134 -3.55 -32.92 1.84
C PHE A 134 -4.31 -33.75 0.81
N VAL A 135 -5.02 -33.02 -0.05
CA VAL A 135 -5.57 -33.48 -1.32
C VAL A 135 -4.53 -34.35 -2.00
N LYS A 136 -4.80 -35.66 -2.14
CA LYS A 136 -4.20 -36.42 -3.24
C LYS A 136 -4.69 -35.72 -4.51
N TYR A 137 -3.83 -34.95 -5.17
CA TYR A 137 -4.04 -34.61 -6.56
C TYR A 137 -4.07 -35.96 -7.29
N GLN A 138 -5.27 -36.44 -7.61
CA GLN A 138 -5.38 -37.44 -8.65
C GLN A 138 -4.99 -36.71 -9.94
N ASP A 139 -3.88 -37.14 -10.53
CA ASP A 139 -3.53 -36.88 -11.92
C ASP A 139 -4.65 -37.40 -12.82
N HIS A 140 -5.70 -36.61 -12.98
CA HIS A 140 -6.64 -36.76 -14.08
C HIS A 140 -6.46 -35.56 -14.98
N VAL A 141 -5.64 -35.76 -16.01
CA VAL A 141 -5.51 -34.86 -17.16
C VAL A 141 -6.88 -34.75 -17.81
N THR A 142 -7.59 -33.66 -17.57
CA THR A 142 -8.71 -33.25 -18.42
C THR A 142 -8.19 -32.34 -19.54
N PRO A 143 -8.64 -32.48 -20.80
CA PRO A 143 -7.98 -31.90 -21.98
C PRO A 143 -8.07 -30.37 -22.11
N ASN A 144 -8.67 -29.66 -21.15
CA ASN A 144 -8.85 -28.21 -21.22
C ASN A 144 -8.45 -27.55 -19.90
N GLY A 145 -7.19 -27.13 -19.84
CA GLY A 145 -6.53 -26.59 -18.66
C GLY A 145 -7.07 -25.24 -18.17
N LYS A 146 -8.04 -25.27 -17.26
CA LYS A 146 -8.37 -24.12 -16.41
C LYS A 146 -8.59 -24.57 -14.97
N HIS A 147 -7.58 -24.37 -14.12
CA HIS A 147 -7.71 -24.48 -12.67
C HIS A 147 -8.04 -23.10 -12.08
N TYR A 148 -9.23 -22.96 -11.53
CA TYR A 148 -9.58 -21.85 -10.62
C TYR A 148 -9.39 -22.35 -9.19
N VAL A 149 -8.59 -21.63 -8.40
CA VAL A 149 -8.44 -21.87 -6.97
C VAL A 149 -9.39 -20.91 -6.24
N THR A 150 -10.53 -21.41 -5.77
CA THR A 150 -11.37 -20.71 -4.80
C THR A 150 -10.91 -21.09 -3.40
N TRP A 151 -10.34 -20.13 -2.67
CA TRP A 151 -10.01 -20.28 -1.25
C TRP A 151 -11.23 -19.92 -0.39
N LEU A 152 -11.39 -20.65 0.71
CA LEU A 152 -12.38 -20.51 1.79
C LEU A 152 -13.74 -21.24 1.59
N GLY A 153 -13.72 -22.57 1.78
CA GLY A 153 -14.92 -23.30 2.19
C GLY A 153 -14.98 -23.37 3.72
N ILE A 154 -15.65 -22.42 4.36
CA ILE A 154 -16.01 -22.53 5.78
C ILE A 154 -17.05 -23.65 5.87
N ARG A 155 -16.71 -24.80 6.46
CA ARG A 155 -17.71 -25.83 6.78
C ARG A 155 -18.56 -25.31 7.94
N ALA A 156 -19.87 -25.17 7.70
CA ALA A 156 -20.84 -25.06 8.78
C ALA A 156 -20.74 -26.30 9.69
N PRO A 157 -20.95 -26.16 11.01
CA PRO A 157 -20.95 -27.30 11.91
C PRO A 157 -22.09 -28.26 11.50
N SER A 158 -21.74 -29.53 11.34
CA SER A 158 -22.70 -30.60 11.07
C SER A 158 -23.69 -30.69 12.22
N MET A 159 -24.99 -30.52 11.92
CA MET A 159 -26.08 -30.91 12.81
C MET A 159 -25.88 -32.38 13.21
N CYS A 160 -25.81 -32.64 14.52
CA CYS A 160 -25.86 -33.98 15.08
C CYS A 160 -27.23 -34.60 14.72
N PRO A 161 -27.29 -35.84 14.24
CA PRO A 161 -28.57 -36.54 14.10
C PRO A 161 -29.09 -36.94 15.49
N HIS A 162 -30.38 -36.67 15.74
CA HIS A 162 -31.16 -37.33 16.78
C HIS A 162 -31.70 -38.66 16.25
#